data_AF-A0A8J4DFF6-F1
#
_entry.id   AF-A0A8J4DFF6-F1
#
_cell.length_a   1.000
_cell.length_b   1.000
_cell.length_c   1.000
_cell.angle_alpha   90.00
_cell.angle_beta   90.00
_cell.angle_gamma   90.00
#
_symmetry.space_group_name_H-M   'P 1'
#
loop_
_entity.id
_entity.type
_entity.pdbx_description
1 polymer ?
#
loop_
_entity_poly.entity_id
_entity_poly.type
_entity_poly.pdbx_seq_one_letter_code
_entity_poly.pdbx_strand_id
1 'polypeptide(L)'
;MRAPVLAIEDGALGFCPARGEVFPQTRTQRCWFHKISNALGVLPKSAHPAAKKHLAEIWSAEDKDHALAAVKDFQAAYSAKYPARVVDDLDELLAFYDFPAEHWVHLRTTNPIESTSATVRHPTKITKGPVCLWPSS
;
A
#
# COMPACT_ATOMS: atom_id res chain seq x y z
N MET A 1 4.67 -22.96 -12.68
CA MET A 1 4.84 -21.49 -12.72
C MET A 1 6.08 -21.14 -11.92
N ARG A 2 6.87 -20.17 -12.37
CA ARG A 2 7.99 -19.63 -11.57
C ARG A 2 7.42 -18.64 -10.56
N ALA A 3 7.78 -18.78 -9.29
CA ALA A 3 7.31 -17.88 -8.24
C ALA A 3 7.87 -16.47 -8.46
N PRO A 4 7.06 -15.40 -8.30
CA PRO A 4 7.56 -14.03 -8.30
C PRO A 4 8.47 -13.80 -7.09
N VAL A 5 9.50 -12.96 -7.25
CA VAL A 5 10.45 -12.66 -6.15
C VAL A 5 9.84 -11.72 -5.11
N LEU A 6 8.93 -10.84 -5.55
CA LEU A 6 8.25 -9.84 -4.73
C LEU A 6 6.79 -9.70 -5.18
N ALA A 7 5.87 -9.64 -4.23
CA ALA A 7 4.47 -9.29 -4.45
C ALA A 7 4.14 -8.01 -3.69
N ILE A 8 3.61 -7.01 -4.40
CA ILE A 8 3.18 -5.74 -3.82
C ILE A 8 1.67 -5.79 -3.60
N GLU A 9 1.21 -5.55 -2.37
CA GLU A 9 -0.21 -5.65 -1.99
C GLU A 9 -0.67 -4.45 -1.16
N ASP A 10 -1.98 -4.18 -1.16
CA ASP A 10 -2.64 -3.13 -0.38
C ASP A 10 -2.92 -3.55 1.07
N GLY A 11 -2.71 -4.84 1.38
CA GLY A 11 -2.97 -5.43 2.68
C GLY A 11 -4.38 -5.95 2.90
N ALA A 12 -5.11 -6.22 1.83
CA ALA A 12 -6.36 -6.96 1.90
C ALA A 12 -6.18 -8.31 2.62
N LEU A 13 -7.05 -8.58 3.61
CA LEU A 13 -6.97 -9.74 4.52
C LEU A 13 -6.89 -11.11 3.83
N GLY A 14 -7.35 -11.23 2.58
CA GLY A 14 -7.37 -12.48 1.82
C GLY A 14 -6.13 -12.74 0.96
N PHE A 15 -5.33 -11.72 0.61
CA PHE A 15 -4.23 -11.88 -0.34
C PHE A 15 -2.99 -12.51 0.29
N CYS A 16 -2.59 -12.03 1.47
CA CYS A 16 -1.39 -12.49 2.16
C CYS A 16 -1.42 -13.99 2.52
N PRO A 17 -2.52 -14.57 3.06
CA PRO A 17 -2.61 -16.00 3.33
C PRO A 17 -2.57 -16.85 2.05
N ALA A 18 -3.40 -16.49 1.06
CA ALA A 18 -3.50 -17.22 -0.21
C ALA A 18 -2.18 -17.22 -0.99
N ARG A 19 -1.44 -16.10 -0.97
CA ARG A 19 -0.09 -16.04 -1.53
C ARG A 19 0.87 -16.95 -0.76
N GLY A 20 0.83 -16.95 0.57
CA GLY A 20 1.68 -17.81 1.40
C GLY A 20 1.50 -19.31 1.10
N GLU A 21 0.28 -19.72 0.74
CA GLU A 21 -0.03 -21.10 0.32
C GLU A 21 0.52 -21.44 -1.07
N VAL A 22 0.43 -20.52 -2.04
CA VAL A 22 0.79 -20.78 -3.44
C VAL A 22 2.28 -20.51 -3.73
N PHE A 23 2.85 -19.48 -3.09
CA PHE A 23 4.22 -19.01 -3.30
C PHE A 23 4.90 -18.61 -1.97
N PRO A 24 5.31 -19.58 -1.13
CA PRO A 24 5.87 -19.31 0.19
C PRO A 24 7.22 -18.58 0.18
N GLN A 25 7.93 -18.59 -0.96
CA GLN A 25 9.22 -17.92 -1.13
C GLN A 25 9.08 -16.47 -1.63
N THR A 26 7.88 -16.04 -2.02
CA THR A 26 7.64 -14.67 -2.52
C THR A 26 7.65 -13.69 -1.35
N ARG A 27 8.49 -12.65 -1.44
CA ARG A 27 8.51 -11.57 -0.45
C ARG A 27 7.26 -10.70 -0.57
N THR A 28 6.83 -10.15 0.56
CA THR A 28 5.71 -9.20 0.64
C THR A 28 6.23 -7.77 0.66
N GLN A 29 5.59 -6.90 -0.09
CA GLN A 29 5.73 -5.47 0.10
C GLN A 29 4.37 -4.79 0.16
N ARG A 30 4.23 -3.81 1.06
CA ARG A 30 3.05 -2.95 1.09
C ARG A 30 3.13 -1.88 0.01
N CYS A 31 2.00 -1.63 -0.63
CA CYS A 31 1.84 -0.56 -1.60
C CYS A 31 1.90 0.82 -0.90
N TRP A 32 2.87 1.65 -1.27
CA TRP A 32 3.02 3.01 -0.75
C TRP A 32 1.81 3.89 -1.01
N PHE A 33 1.15 3.75 -2.17
CA PHE A 33 -0.06 4.52 -2.49
C PHE A 33 -1.19 4.27 -1.46
N HIS A 34 -1.51 3.00 -1.22
CA HIS A 34 -2.54 2.62 -0.25
C HIS A 34 -2.14 3.01 1.17
N LYS A 35 -0.85 2.87 1.51
CA LYS A 35 -0.36 3.28 2.82
C LYS A 35 -0.50 4.79 3.05
N ILE A 36 -0.17 5.61 2.05
CA ILE A 36 -0.37 7.06 2.11
C ILE A 36 -1.85 7.38 2.32
N SER A 37 -2.76 6.72 1.58
CA SER A 37 -4.20 6.90 1.77
C SER A 37 -4.64 6.57 3.20
N ASN A 38 -4.19 5.43 3.75
CA ASN A 38 -4.49 5.00 5.11
C ASN A 38 -3.93 5.96 6.18
N ALA A 39 -2.70 6.46 5.98
CA ALA A 39 -2.08 7.43 6.87
C ALA A 39 -2.79 8.80 6.83
N LEU A 40 -3.23 9.25 5.66
CA LEU A 40 -3.99 10.49 5.52
C LEU A 40 -5.42 10.38 6.06
N GLY A 41 -6.01 9.18 6.03
CA GLY A 41 -7.37 8.92 6.52
C GLY A 41 -7.56 9.18 8.02
N VAL A 42 -6.48 9.10 8.81
CA VAL A 42 -6.50 9.39 10.26
C VAL A 42 -6.12 10.84 10.60
N LEU A 43 -5.69 11.63 9.61
CA LEU A 43 -5.23 13.01 9.77
C LEU A 43 -6.31 14.01 9.32
N PRO A 44 -6.40 15.20 9.93
CA PRO A 44 -7.29 16.25 9.46
C PRO A 44 -6.86 16.74 8.07
N LYS A 45 -7.83 17.12 7.22
CA LYS A 45 -7.57 17.58 5.84
C LYS A 45 -6.58 18.75 5.77
N SER A 46 -6.55 19.61 6.80
CA SER A 46 -5.60 20.72 6.90
C SER A 46 -4.15 20.26 7.02
N ALA A 47 -3.89 19.09 7.61
CA ALA A 47 -2.56 18.52 7.76
C ALA A 47 -2.11 17.70 6.54
N HIS A 48 -3.01 17.37 5.61
CA HIS A 48 -2.72 16.52 4.46
C HIS A 48 -1.55 17.02 3.59
N PRO A 49 -1.43 18.32 3.25
CA PRO A 49 -0.32 18.80 2.43
C PRO A 49 1.04 18.59 3.09
N ALA A 50 1.16 18.86 4.40
CA ALA A 50 2.39 18.66 5.15
C ALA A 50 2.70 17.16 5.32
N ALA A 51 1.69 16.37 5.69
CA ALA A 51 1.85 14.93 5.88
C ALA A 51 2.29 14.23 4.59
N LYS A 52 1.75 14.63 3.42
CA LYS A 52 2.19 14.10 2.12
C LYS A 52 3.67 14.39 1.83
N LYS A 53 4.18 15.55 2.22
CA LYS A 53 5.60 15.89 2.04
C LYS A 53 6.49 15.00 2.92
N HIS A 54 6.16 14.88 4.20
CA HIS A 54 6.91 13.98 5.09
C HIS A 54 6.83 12.51 4.66
N LEU A 55 5.67 12.04 4.22
CA LEU A 55 5.56 10.70 3.64
C LEU A 55 6.41 10.56 2.37
N ALA A 56 6.51 11.61 1.55
CA ALA A 56 7.35 11.62 0.36
C ALA A 56 8.84 11.54 0.65
N GLU A 57 9.29 12.17 1.73
CA GLU A 57 10.67 12.06 2.22
C GLU A 57 11.04 10.62 2.57
N ILE A 58 10.11 9.85 3.14
CA ILE A 58 10.35 8.45 3.51
C ILE A 58 10.59 7.57 2.27
N TRP A 59 9.65 7.54 1.32
CA TRP A 59 9.82 6.66 0.16
C TRP A 59 10.87 7.18 -0.81
N SER A 60 11.14 8.48 -0.84
CA SER A 60 12.16 9.06 -1.73
C SER A 60 13.58 9.05 -1.15
N ALA A 61 13.78 8.56 0.07
CA ALA A 61 15.09 8.52 0.72
C ALA A 61 16.13 7.72 -0.08
N GLU A 62 17.39 8.13 0.05
CA GLU A 62 18.52 7.56 -0.70
C GLU A 62 18.87 6.13 -0.28
N ASP A 63 18.59 5.77 0.97
CA ASP A 63 18.79 4.43 1.50
C ASP A 63 17.79 4.14 2.63
N LYS A 64 17.84 2.90 3.13
CA LYS A 64 16.96 2.40 4.18
C LYS A 64 17.16 3.13 5.51
N ASP A 65 18.38 3.55 5.85
CA ASP A 65 18.67 4.23 7.11
C ASP A 65 18.10 5.66 7.11
N HIS A 66 18.23 6.37 5.99
CA HIS A 66 17.59 7.67 5.77
C HIS A 66 16.06 7.56 5.77
N ALA A 67 15.50 6.49 5.18
CA ALA A 67 14.07 6.24 5.25
C ALA A 67 13.59 6.03 6.70
N LEU A 68 14.34 5.27 7.50
CA LEU A 68 14.05 5.05 8.92
C LEU A 68 14.18 6.33 9.76
N ALA A 69 15.12 7.22 9.43
CA ALA A 69 15.22 8.54 10.05
C ALA A 69 13.98 9.39 9.73
N ALA A 70 13.59 9.48 8.44
CA ALA A 70 12.39 10.21 8.02
C ALA A 70 11.09 9.67 8.66
N VAL A 71 11.01 8.35 8.89
CA VAL A 71 9.90 7.74 9.63
C VAL A 71 9.85 8.23 11.07
N LYS A 72 10.99 8.35 11.75
CA LYS A 72 11.06 8.88 13.12
C LYS A 72 10.60 10.34 13.17
N ASP A 73 10.99 11.14 12.18
CA ASP A 73 10.55 12.54 12.08
C ASP A 73 9.03 12.63 11.84
N PHE A 74 8.49 11.81 10.94
CA PHE A 74 7.05 11.71 10.74
C PHE A 74 6.33 11.26 12.02
N GLN A 75 6.88 10.28 12.73
CA GLN A 75 6.32 9.82 13.99
C GLN A 75 6.32 10.95 15.02
N ALA A 76 7.43 11.64 15.23
CA ALA A 76 7.53 12.76 16.17
C ALA A 76 6.51 13.88 15.86
N ALA A 77 6.25 14.16 14.58
CA ALA A 77 5.31 15.18 14.15
C ALA A 77 3.82 14.81 14.38
N TYR A 78 3.46 13.53 14.22
CA TYR A 78 2.05 13.12 14.18
C TYR A 78 1.62 12.16 15.31
N SER A 79 2.53 11.37 15.89
CA SER A 79 2.21 10.31 16.86
C SER A 79 1.66 10.82 18.19
N ALA A 80 1.90 12.08 18.53
CA ALA A 80 1.37 12.69 19.74
C ALA A 80 -0.15 12.91 19.70
N LYS A 81 -0.73 13.06 18.49
CA LYS A 81 -2.17 13.37 18.30
C LYS A 81 -2.92 12.33 17.48
N TYR A 82 -2.22 11.57 16.63
CA TYR A 82 -2.83 10.64 15.70
C TYR A 82 -2.03 9.33 15.69
N PRO A 83 -2.69 8.18 15.54
CA PRO A 83 -1.98 6.91 15.40
C PRO A 83 -1.15 6.93 14.11
N ALA A 84 0.17 6.80 14.24
CA ALA A 84 1.10 6.81 13.12
C ALA A 84 1.04 5.47 12.37
N ARG A 85 0.04 5.31 11.49
CA ARG A 85 -0.21 4.06 10.75
C ARG A 85 1.01 3.56 9.97
N VAL A 86 1.92 4.43 9.56
CA VAL A 86 3.15 4.06 8.82
C VAL A 86 4.00 3.05 9.59
N VAL A 87 4.02 3.13 10.93
CA VAL A 87 4.88 2.29 11.80
C VAL A 87 4.48 0.82 11.76
N ASP A 88 3.18 0.54 11.60
CA ASP A 88 2.61 -0.81 11.68
C ASP A 88 3.17 -1.79 10.63
N ASP A 89 3.57 -1.28 9.44
CA ASP A 89 4.03 -2.11 8.32
C ASP A 89 5.41 -1.66 7.78
N LEU A 90 6.29 -1.09 8.60
CA LEU A 90 7.56 -0.51 8.13
C LEU A 90 8.45 -1.49 7.38
N ASP A 91 8.61 -2.71 7.89
CA ASP A 91 9.46 -3.71 7.26
C ASP A 91 8.95 -4.09 5.87
N GLU A 92 7.63 -4.21 5.71
CA GLU A 92 7.00 -4.49 4.41
C GLU A 92 7.02 -3.27 3.47
N LEU A 93 6.99 -2.05 3.99
CA LEU A 93 7.06 -0.82 3.18
C LEU A 93 8.47 -0.54 2.65
N LEU A 94 9.49 -0.90 3.43
CA LEU A 94 10.90 -0.67 3.11
C LEU A 94 11.57 -1.89 2.45
N ALA A 95 10.84 -2.98 2.22
CA ALA A 95 11.34 -4.20 1.60
C ALA A 95 11.96 -3.97 0.21
N PHE A 96 11.57 -2.91 -0.51
CA PHE A 96 12.16 -2.59 -1.81
C PHE A 96 13.65 -2.18 -1.72
N TYR A 97 14.13 -1.69 -0.57
CA TYR A 97 15.53 -1.33 -0.38
C TYR A 97 16.47 -2.55 -0.43
N ASP A 98 15.94 -3.77 -0.26
CA ASP A 98 16.70 -5.01 -0.40
C ASP A 98 16.98 -5.37 -1.88
N PHE A 99 16.40 -4.64 -2.83
CA PHE A 99 16.58 -4.82 -4.27
C PHE A 99 17.55 -3.78 -4.86
N PRO A 100 18.15 -4.02 -6.04
CA PRO A 100 18.96 -3.03 -6.74
C PRO A 100 18.27 -1.67 -6.91
N ALA A 101 19.01 -0.59 -6.72
CA ALA A 101 18.48 0.79 -6.74
C ALA A 101 17.76 1.16 -8.05
N GLU A 102 18.17 0.56 -9.16
CA GLU A 102 17.54 0.70 -10.49
C GLU A 102 16.05 0.31 -10.47
N HIS A 103 15.65 -0.62 -9.59
CA HIS A 103 14.27 -1.08 -9.49
C HIS A 103 13.40 -0.23 -8.57
N TRP A 104 13.99 0.59 -7.70
CA TRP A 104 13.24 1.30 -6.66
C TRP A 104 12.19 2.25 -7.24
N VAL A 105 12.43 2.87 -8.40
CA VAL A 105 11.44 3.75 -9.04
C VAL A 105 10.13 3.00 -9.33
N HIS A 106 10.24 1.77 -9.82
CA HIS A 106 9.09 0.91 -10.16
C HIS A 106 8.50 0.20 -8.93
N LEU A 107 9.32 -0.13 -7.94
CA LEU A 107 8.85 -0.80 -6.71
C LEU A 107 8.15 0.17 -5.75
N ARG A 108 8.56 1.44 -5.71
CA ARG A 108 7.97 2.47 -4.84
C ARG A 108 6.68 3.04 -5.39
N THR A 109 6.57 3.16 -6.71
CA THR A 109 5.40 3.73 -7.38
C THR A 109 4.69 2.68 -8.20
N THR A 110 3.47 2.33 -7.78
CA THR A 110 2.57 1.41 -8.49
C THR A 110 1.97 2.04 -9.76
N ASN A 111 2.74 2.83 -10.52
CA ASN A 111 2.28 3.49 -11.76
C ASN A 111 1.72 2.49 -12.81
N PRO A 112 2.24 1.25 -12.96
CA PRO A 112 1.62 0.26 -13.86
C PRO A 112 0.27 -0.31 -13.35
N ILE A 113 0.10 -0.44 -12.02
CA ILE A 113 -1.13 -0.95 -11.39
C ILE A 113 -2.22 0.13 -11.34
N GLU A 114 -1.85 1.40 -11.17
CA GLU A 114 -2.81 2.50 -11.20
C GLU A 114 -3.43 2.70 -12.59
N SER A 115 -2.65 2.51 -13.67
CA SER A 115 -3.18 2.52 -15.04
C SER A 115 -4.22 1.43 -15.29
N THR A 116 -4.03 0.22 -14.76
CA THR A 116 -4.95 -0.91 -14.99
C THR A 116 -6.13 -0.92 -14.00
N SER A 117 -5.94 -0.45 -12.77
CA SER A 117 -7.01 -0.38 -11.76
C SER A 117 -7.89 0.87 -11.87
N ALA A 118 -7.39 1.97 -12.45
CA ALA A 118 -8.21 3.14 -12.76
C ALA A 118 -9.31 2.82 -13.79
N THR A 119 -9.03 1.94 -14.76
CA THR A 119 -10.03 1.52 -15.75
C THR A 119 -11.16 0.69 -15.14
N VAL A 120 -10.92 -0.03 -14.04
CA VAL A 120 -11.93 -0.89 -13.38
C VAL A 120 -12.81 -0.11 -12.40
N ARG A 121 -12.47 1.13 -12.03
CA ARG A 121 -13.35 2.01 -11.23
C ARG A 121 -14.41 2.70 -12.11
N HIS A 122 -15.20 1.93 -12.85
CA HIS A 122 -16.49 2.42 -13.31
C HIS A 122 -17.47 2.46 -12.13
N PRO A 123 -18.22 3.55 -11.90
CA PRO A 123 -19.27 3.53 -10.90
C PRO A 123 -20.33 2.51 -11.32
N THR A 124 -20.47 1.42 -10.56
CA THR A 124 -21.70 0.62 -10.56
C THR A 124 -22.80 1.50 -9.99
N LYS A 125 -23.44 2.28 -10.86
CA LYS A 125 -24.73 2.88 -10.59
C LYS A 125 -25.70 1.76 -10.26
N ILE A 126 -26.31 1.87 -9.09
CA ILE A 126 -27.39 1.04 -8.54
C ILE A 126 -28.33 0.55 -9.65
N THR A 127 -28.50 -0.77 -9.76
CA THR A 127 -29.72 -1.38 -10.29
C THR A 127 -30.26 -2.37 -9.28
N LYS A 128 -31.55 -2.22 -8.98
CA LYS A 128 -32.34 -3.06 -8.06
C LYS A 128 -32.24 -4.54 -8.50
N GLY A 129 -32.17 -5.44 -7.53
CA GLY A 129 -31.78 -6.84 -7.73
C GLY A 129 -32.71 -7.65 -8.63
N PRO A 130 -32.23 -8.81 -9.13
CA PRO A 130 -33.10 -9.80 -9.76
C PRO A 130 -33.58 -10.80 -8.70
N VAL A 131 -34.90 -10.84 -8.52
CA VAL A 131 -35.64 -11.97 -7.94
C VAL A 131 -35.26 -13.24 -8.72
N CYS A 132 -34.71 -14.23 -8.02
CA CYS A 132 -34.57 -15.58 -8.54
C CYS A 132 -35.77 -16.39 -8.03
N LEU A 133 -36.81 -16.53 -8.88
CA LEU A 133 -37.84 -17.56 -8.71
C LEU A 133 -37.33 -18.82 -9.40
N TRP A 134 -37.03 -19.85 -8.62
CA TRP A 134 -36.77 -21.20 -9.13
C TRP A 134 -38.09 -21.98 -9.11
N PRO A 135 -38.56 -22.60 -10.21
CA PRO A 135 -39.65 -23.55 -10.15
C PRO A 135 -39.10 -24.92 -9.71
N SER A 136 -39.63 -25.45 -8.61
CA SER A 136 -39.40 -26.84 -8.20
C SER A 136 -40.45 -27.73 -8.88
N SER A 137 -40.00 -28.88 -9.40
CA SER A 137 -40.88 -30.01 -9.75
C SER A 137 -41.57 -30.59 -8.53
#